data_AF-A0A2V9MHC7-F1
#
_entry.id   AF-A0A2V9MHC7-F1
#
_cell.length_a   1.000
_cell.length_b   1.000
_cell.length_c   1.000
_cell.angle_alpha   90.00
_cell.angle_beta   90.00
_cell.angle_gamma   90.00
#
_symmetry.space_group_name_H-M   'P 1'
#
loop_
_entity.id
_entity.type
_entity.pdbx_description
1 polymer ?
#
loop_
_entity_poly.entity_id
_entity_poly.type
_entity_poly.pdbx_seq_one_letter_code
_entity_poly.pdbx_strand_id
1 'polypeptide(L)'
;MPAKNDAFKDHLSRSREINLTVTGRNSGRDISNPVWFVFEKDKLYLLPVKGSDTQWYKNVLKRPSIRVDARGAEGELKVVPI
;
A
#
# COMPACT_ATOMS: atom_id res chain seq x y z
N MET A 1 0.55 23.68 -10.20
CA MET A 1 0.03 22.29 -10.09
C MET A 1 0.40 21.79 -8.71
N PRO A 2 -0.49 21.10 -7.96
CA PRO A 2 -0.12 20.50 -6.68
C PRO A 2 1.05 19.53 -6.92
N ALA A 3 1.99 19.46 -5.98
CA ALA A 3 3.10 18.51 -6.11
C ALA A 3 2.52 17.08 -6.12
N LYS A 4 3.18 16.15 -6.80
CA LYS A 4 2.71 14.75 -6.92
C LYS A 4 2.33 14.12 -5.56
N ASN A 5 3.02 14.53 -4.49
CA ASN A 5 2.72 14.12 -3.11
C ASN A 5 1.40 14.71 -2.56
N ASP A 6 1.05 15.94 -2.91
CA ASP A 6 -0.18 16.59 -2.44
C ASP A 6 -1.41 15.94 -3.09
N ALA A 7 -1.30 15.63 -4.39
CA ALA A 7 -2.33 14.86 -5.09
C ALA A 7 -2.51 13.47 -4.46
N PHE A 8 -1.41 12.76 -4.21
CA PHE A 8 -1.46 11.44 -3.56
C PHE A 8 -2.16 11.49 -2.18
N LYS A 9 -1.80 12.46 -1.32
CA LYS A 9 -2.46 12.65 -0.02
C LYS A 9 -3.95 13.02 -0.16
N ASP A 10 -4.30 13.88 -1.11
CA ASP A 10 -5.70 14.24 -1.40
C ASP A 10 -6.52 13.01 -1.82
N HIS A 11 -5.96 12.16 -2.70
CA HIS A 11 -6.61 10.91 -3.12
C HIS A 11 -6.78 9.91 -1.98
N LEU A 12 -5.79 9.79 -1.09
CA LEU A 12 -5.91 8.96 0.12
C LEU A 12 -7.02 9.47 1.05
N SER A 13 -7.15 10.78 1.24
CA SER A 13 -8.17 11.35 2.14
C SER A 13 -9.62 11.05 1.72
N ARG A 14 -9.84 10.76 0.42
CA ARG A 14 -11.17 10.50 -0.18
C ARG A 14 -11.42 9.02 -0.50
N SER A 15 -10.49 8.13 -0.16
CA SER A 15 -10.55 6.71 -0.49
C SER A 15 -10.57 5.85 0.77
N ARG A 16 -11.19 4.67 0.68
CA ARG A 16 -11.17 3.65 1.75
C ARG A 16 -10.29 2.45 1.38
N GLU A 17 -10.00 2.30 0.09
CA GLU A 17 -9.16 1.26 -0.47
C GLU A 17 -8.10 1.88 -1.38
N ILE A 18 -6.96 1.20 -1.49
CA ILE A 18 -5.90 1.48 -2.46
C ILE A 18 -5.47 0.20 -3.16
N ASN A 19 -4.90 0.33 -4.35
CA ASN A 19 -4.26 -0.78 -5.02
C ASN A 19 -2.85 -0.94 -4.46
N LEU A 20 -2.63 -2.02 -3.70
CA LEU A 20 -1.32 -2.39 -3.17
C LEU A 20 -0.66 -3.40 -4.08
N THR A 21 0.52 -3.07 -4.59
CA THR A 21 1.37 -3.97 -5.35
C THR A 21 2.57 -4.40 -4.50
N VAL A 22 2.70 -5.72 -4.34
CA VAL A 22 3.78 -6.37 -3.59
C VAL A 22 4.52 -7.35 -4.49
N THR A 23 5.81 -7.58 -4.21
CA THR A 23 6.55 -8.65 -4.89
C THR A 23 6.34 -9.98 -4.16
N GLY A 24 5.86 -10.99 -4.88
CA GLY A 24 5.64 -12.34 -4.35
C GLY A 24 6.91 -12.96 -3.79
N ARG A 25 6.88 -13.38 -2.52
CA ARG A 25 8.08 -13.89 -1.82
C ARG A 25 8.70 -15.14 -2.43
N ASN A 26 7.90 -15.97 -3.09
CA ASN A 26 8.35 -17.21 -3.75
C ASN A 26 8.54 -17.02 -5.25
N SER A 27 7.66 -16.25 -5.90
CA SER A 27 7.63 -16.12 -7.37
C SER A 27 8.45 -14.95 -7.90
N GLY A 28 8.75 -13.95 -7.07
CA GLY A 28 9.37 -12.69 -7.51
C GLY A 28 8.48 -11.81 -8.40
N ARG A 29 7.23 -12.22 -8.67
CA ARG A 29 6.30 -11.47 -9.51
C ARG A 29 5.58 -10.40 -8.72
N ASP A 30 5.22 -9.32 -9.39
CA ASP A 30 4.36 -8.30 -8.79
C ASP A 30 2.91 -8.78 -8.73
N ILE A 31 2.29 -8.53 -7.59
CA ILE A 31 0.92 -8.94 -7.27
C ILE A 31 0.20 -7.72 -6.72
N SER A 32 -0.83 -7.28 -7.43
CA SER A 32 -1.67 -6.14 -7.04
C SER A 32 -2.96 -6.62 -6.40
N ASN A 33 -3.30 -6.10 -5.22
CA ASN A 33 -4.56 -6.37 -4.53
C ASN A 33 -5.13 -5.08 -3.95
N PRO A 34 -6.46 -4.87 -3.97
CA PRO A 34 -7.07 -3.81 -3.20
C PRO A 34 -6.92 -4.10 -1.71
N VAL A 35 -6.53 -3.09 -0.93
CA VAL A 35 -6.42 -3.17 0.53
C VAL A 35 -7.04 -1.95 1.19
N TRP A 36 -7.66 -2.17 2.34
CA TRP A 36 -8.10 -1.08 3.21
C TRP A 36 -6.91 -0.42 3.89
N PHE A 37 -7.06 0.86 4.20
CA PHE A 37 -6.03 1.63 4.85
C PHE A 37 -6.62 2.68 5.80
N VAL A 38 -5.76 3.18 6.67
CA VAL A 38 -5.98 4.41 7.44
C VAL A 38 -4.87 5.38 7.09
N PHE A 39 -5.22 6.63 6.79
CA PHE A 39 -4.27 7.71 6.60
C PHE A 39 -4.44 8.75 7.71
N GLU A 40 -3.48 8.81 8.62
CA GLU A 40 -3.51 9.72 9.77
C GLU A 40 -2.13 10.30 10.03
N LYS A 41 -2.03 11.61 10.28
CA LYS A 41 -0.77 12.30 10.62
C LYS A 41 0.38 11.95 9.65
N ASP A 42 0.07 12.00 8.35
CA ASP A 42 0.99 11.64 7.27
C ASP A 42 1.54 10.20 7.29
N LYS A 43 0.90 9.30 8.04
CA LYS A 43 1.20 7.87 8.06
C LYS A 43 0.10 7.08 7.37
N LEU A 44 0.51 6.18 6.49
CA LEU A 44 -0.36 5.23 5.81
C LEU A 44 -0.26 3.88 6.53
N TYR A 45 -1.34 3.46 7.17
CA TYR A 45 -1.46 2.14 7.78
C TYR A 45 -2.26 1.23 6.86
N LEU A 46 -1.69 0.08 6.50
CA LEU A 46 -2.36 -0.92 5.67
C LEU A 46 -3.06 -1.94 6.56
N LEU A 47 -4.32 -2.23 6.28
CA LEU A 47 -5.15 -3.10 7.11
C LEU A 47 -5.34 -4.46 6.45
N PRO A 48 -4.70 -5.53 6.97
CA PRO A 48 -5.01 -6.87 6.52
C PRO A 48 -6.35 -7.33 7.11
N VAL A 49 -7.39 -7.36 6.28
CA VAL A 49 -8.74 -7.79 6.70
C VAL A 49 -8.75 -9.19 7.33
N LYS A 50 -7.91 -10.10 6.83
CA LYS A 50 -7.72 -11.46 7.40
C LYS A 50 -6.45 -11.57 8.26
N GLY A 51 -5.96 -10.45 8.79
CA GLY A 51 -4.76 -10.41 9.62
C GLY A 51 -3.46 -10.84 8.92
N SER A 52 -2.48 -11.23 9.72
CA SER A 52 -1.13 -11.60 9.27
C SER A 52 -1.07 -12.81 8.33
N ASP A 53 -2.18 -13.54 8.17
CA ASP A 53 -2.24 -14.69 7.26
C ASP A 53 -2.45 -14.34 5.79
N THR A 54 -2.79 -13.08 5.49
CA THR A 54 -2.93 -12.58 4.12
C THR A 54 -1.63 -12.71 3.33
N GLN A 55 -1.74 -13.13 2.06
CA GLN A 55 -0.56 -13.36 1.22
C GLN A 55 0.25 -12.09 0.98
N TRP A 56 -0.41 -10.95 0.81
CA TRP A 56 0.28 -9.68 0.62
C TRP A 56 1.09 -9.30 1.87
N TYR A 57 0.56 -9.51 3.07
CA TYR A 57 1.28 -9.25 4.31
C TYR A 57 2.53 -10.13 4.43
N LYS A 58 2.38 -11.44 4.19
CA LYS A 58 3.51 -12.39 4.15
C LYS A 58 4.56 -12.03 3.10
N ASN A 59 4.16 -11.42 1.98
CA ASN A 59 5.10 -10.93 0.96
C ASN A 59 5.87 -9.71 1.46
N VAL A 60 5.17 -8.73 2.05
CA VAL A 60 5.76 -7.51 2.61
C VAL A 60 6.81 -7.82 3.69
N LEU A 61 6.55 -8.82 4.55
CA LEU A 61 7.51 -9.25 5.57
C LEU A 61 8.86 -9.71 4.99
N LYS A 62 8.87 -10.22 3.76
CA LYS A 62 10.09 -10.67 3.09
C LYS A 62 10.66 -9.60 2.16
N ARG A 63 9.81 -8.74 1.60
CA ARG A 63 10.16 -7.70 0.64
C ARG A 63 9.36 -6.43 1.00
N PRO A 64 9.94 -5.52 1.82
CA PRO A 64 9.21 -4.39 2.38
C PRO A 64 8.98 -3.22 1.42
N SER A 65 9.56 -3.26 0.21
CA SER A 65 9.25 -2.30 -0.85
C SER A 65 7.91 -2.64 -1.49
N ILE A 66 7.01 -1.67 -1.52
CA ILE A 66 5.67 -1.78 -2.09
C ILE A 66 5.38 -0.62 -3.03
N ARG A 67 4.46 -0.81 -3.95
CA ARG A 67 3.85 0.28 -4.73
C ARG A 67 2.40 0.42 -4.34
N VAL A 68 1.95 1.65 -4.18
CA VAL A 68 0.57 2.00 -3.86
C VAL A 68 0.02 2.92 -4.93
N ASP A 69 -1.18 2.62 -5.39
CA ASP A 69 -1.95 3.47 -6.29
C ASP A 69 -3.24 3.91 -5.58
N ALA A 70 -3.40 5.23 -5.47
CA ALA A 70 -4.59 5.89 -4.96
C ALA A 70 -5.26 6.64 -6.11
N ARG A 71 -6.08 5.94 -6.90
CA ARG A 71 -6.86 6.51 -8.03
C ARG A 71 -5.99 7.23 -9.08
N GLY A 72 -4.90 6.61 -9.51
CA GLY A 72 -3.97 7.15 -10.51
C GLY A 72 -2.81 7.95 -9.93
N ALA A 73 -2.82 8.20 -8.61
CA ALA A 73 -1.66 8.72 -7.91
C ALA A 73 -0.84 7.55 -7.35
N GLU A 74 0.32 7.29 -7.98
CA GLU A 74 1.22 6.21 -7.59
C GLU A 74 2.39 6.69 -6.71
N GLY A 75 2.75 5.88 -5.72
CA GLY A 75 3.93 6.04 -4.87
C GLY A 75 4.61 4.72 -4.54
N GLU A 76 5.93 4.74 -4.44
CA GLU A 76 6.71 3.61 -3.92
C GLU A 76 7.09 3.89 -2.46
N LEU A 77 6.86 2.91 -1.59
CA LEU A 77 7.03 3.06 -0.14
C LEU A 77 7.80 1.86 0.41
N LYS A 78 8.62 2.11 1.43
CA LYS A 78 9.10 1.04 2.33
C LYS A 78 8.19 1.00 3.55
N VAL A 79 7.70 -0.17 3.89
CA VAL A 79 6.80 -0.35 5.03
C VAL A 79 7.44 -1.16 6.13
N VAL A 80 6.99 -0.90 7.36
CA VAL A 80 7.38 -1.63 8.56
C VAL A 80 6.14 -2.27 9.18
N PRO A 81 6.18 -3.57 9.54
CA PRO A 81 5.15 -4.19 10.34
C PRO A 81 5.09 -3.53 11.73
N ILE A 82 3.88 -3.43 12.28
CA ILE A 82 3.61 -2.92 13.64
C ILE A 82 3.07 -4.05 14.48
#